data_AF-A0A150WQ12-F1
#
_entry.id   AF-A0A150WQ12-F1
#
_cell.length_a   1.000
_cell.length_b   1.000
_cell.length_c   1.000
_cell.angle_alpha   90.00
_cell.angle_beta   90.00
_cell.angle_gamma   90.00
#
_symmetry.space_group_name_H-M   'P 1'
#
loop_
_entity.id
_entity.type
_entity.pdbx_description
1 polymer ?
#
loop_
_entity_poly.entity_id
_entity_poly.type
_entity_poly.pdbx_seq_one_letter_code
_entity_poly.pdbx_strand_id
1 'polypeptide(L)'
;MDRYGTFLISLFFSIIVYATPNRFGFMPLPEATATGDVVVVLTSGTSTWTVPANFSSTNKVEVIGGGGGSLQTSTGSATSYAGGGGAYASSTGFVLTPGSSVNYSVGAAGTSGASATAGGDTWFVSSTTLMAKGGNGATSSARGTGGASGSSYGTTKYSGGNGGNAGTGSGGGGGGAAGPNGAGAAGGNGASGAGGGGGAANSGSAGSAASSGVGGAGGANRLGTGGGSGGTGASCTAGTGGGGGGGCNGAGSAGSQETVWTVSGVNYGPGSGGGGGGSSSSAGGNAGGYGAACGAGRTAGGNSSGGLIVITYTPAF
;
A
#
# COMPACT_ATOMS: atom_id res chain seq x y z
N MET A 1 -61.83 -27.22 8.73
CA MET A 1 -61.86 -26.60 10.06
C MET A 1 -60.76 -25.55 10.07
N ASP A 2 -60.86 -24.51 9.23
CA ASP A 2 -61.69 -23.30 9.41
C ASP A 2 -60.99 -22.32 10.38
N ARG A 3 -60.76 -21.03 10.14
CA ARG A 3 -61.06 -20.04 9.08
C ARG A 3 -60.33 -18.70 9.44
N TYR A 4 -60.31 -17.74 8.50
CA TYR A 4 -60.13 -16.26 8.63
C TYR A 4 -58.70 -15.72 8.84
N GLY A 5 -58.11 -14.77 8.09
CA GLY A 5 -58.59 -13.88 7.02
C GLY A 5 -58.58 -12.40 7.47
N THR A 6 -57.62 -11.58 7.00
CA THR A 6 -57.84 -10.12 6.84
C THR A 6 -56.92 -9.53 5.77
N PHE A 7 -57.54 -9.00 4.72
CA PHE A 7 -57.01 -8.23 3.60
C PHE A 7 -56.86 -6.75 4.02
N LEU A 8 -55.83 -6.05 3.54
CA LEU A 8 -55.90 -4.60 3.32
C LEU A 8 -55.29 -4.23 1.98
N ILE A 9 -56.18 -3.73 1.13
CA ILE A 9 -56.02 -3.21 -0.23
C ILE A 9 -55.42 -1.80 -0.14
N SER A 10 -54.33 -1.53 -0.87
CA SER A 10 -53.87 -0.16 -1.12
C SER A 10 -54.29 0.28 -2.53
N LEU A 11 -54.84 1.47 -2.55
CA LEU A 11 -55.75 2.07 -3.53
C LEU A 11 -55.06 2.43 -4.87
N PHE A 12 -55.58 1.93 -5.99
CA PHE A 12 -55.30 2.47 -7.31
C PHE A 12 -56.11 3.75 -7.52
N PHE A 13 -55.44 4.90 -7.65
CA PHE A 13 -56.06 6.07 -8.28
C PHE A 13 -55.75 6.05 -9.77
N SER A 14 -56.78 5.73 -10.56
CA SER A 14 -56.81 5.94 -12.00
C SER A 14 -57.28 7.38 -12.24
N ILE A 15 -56.40 8.26 -12.75
CA ILE A 15 -56.82 9.54 -13.32
C ILE A 15 -56.83 9.39 -14.84
N ILE A 16 -58.02 9.51 -15.40
CA ILE A 16 -58.26 9.64 -16.84
C ILE A 16 -57.98 11.11 -17.18
N VAL A 17 -57.03 11.36 -18.08
CA VAL A 17 -56.87 12.68 -18.72
C VAL A 17 -57.26 12.53 -20.19
N TYR A 18 -58.36 13.19 -20.60
CA TYR A 18 -58.75 13.33 -21.99
C TYR A 18 -58.01 14.51 -22.66
N ALA A 19 -57.47 14.21 -23.84
CA ALA A 19 -56.94 15.02 -24.95
C ALA A 19 -56.98 16.56 -24.94
N THR A 20 -55.84 17.17 -25.32
CA THR A 20 -55.71 18.06 -26.51
C THR A 20 -54.33 17.84 -27.16
N PRO A 21 -54.16 17.91 -28.49
CA PRO A 21 -52.88 17.65 -29.15
C PRO A 21 -52.11 18.96 -29.30
N ASN A 22 -51.22 19.28 -28.36
CA ASN A 22 -50.28 20.38 -28.55
C ASN A 22 -48.87 19.93 -28.20
N ARG A 23 -47.98 20.09 -29.17
CA ARG A 23 -46.55 19.78 -29.11
C ARG A 23 -45.91 20.40 -27.87
N PHE A 24 -45.51 19.57 -26.93
CA PHE A 24 -44.39 19.88 -26.04
C PHE A 24 -43.44 18.70 -26.17
N GLY A 25 -42.33 18.93 -26.88
CA GLY A 25 -41.24 17.97 -26.94
C GLY A 25 -40.82 17.65 -25.52
N PHE A 26 -40.93 16.39 -25.14
CA PHE A 26 -40.21 15.84 -24.01
C PHE A 26 -38.72 15.95 -24.39
N MET A 27 -38.11 17.12 -24.14
CA MET A 27 -36.67 17.13 -23.88
C MET A 27 -36.52 16.30 -22.62
N PRO A 28 -35.83 15.17 -22.64
CA PRO A 28 -35.49 14.50 -21.40
C PRO A 28 -34.73 15.54 -20.56
N LEU A 29 -35.31 15.91 -19.42
CA LEU A 29 -34.56 16.60 -18.37
C LEU A 29 -33.30 15.75 -18.17
N PRO A 30 -32.08 16.34 -18.22
CA PRO A 30 -30.87 15.57 -18.05
C PRO A 30 -31.02 14.82 -16.73
N GLU A 31 -31.02 13.48 -16.83
CA GLU A 31 -30.98 12.59 -15.70
C GLU A 31 -29.81 13.06 -14.86
N ALA A 32 -30.08 13.53 -13.64
CA ALA A 32 -29.05 14.02 -12.75
C ALA A 32 -28.11 12.85 -12.42
N THR A 33 -27.06 12.70 -13.21
CA THR A 33 -26.03 11.70 -13.01
C THR A 33 -25.43 11.95 -11.63
N ALA A 34 -25.53 10.95 -10.76
CA ALA A 34 -25.17 11.05 -9.35
C ALA A 34 -23.83 11.79 -9.14
N THR A 35 -23.89 12.88 -8.36
CA THR A 35 -22.80 13.79 -7.98
C THR A 35 -21.87 13.12 -6.97
N GLY A 36 -21.09 12.14 -7.41
CA GLY A 36 -20.03 11.51 -6.62
C GLY A 36 -18.64 11.94 -7.10
N ASP A 37 -17.67 11.97 -6.19
CA ASP A 37 -16.27 12.09 -6.57
C ASP A 37 -15.86 10.91 -7.45
N VAL A 38 -15.06 11.20 -8.48
CA VAL A 38 -14.46 10.20 -9.36
C VAL A 38 -13.07 9.87 -8.85
N VAL A 39 -12.77 8.58 -8.71
CA VAL A 39 -11.44 8.08 -8.31
C VAL A 39 -10.81 7.28 -9.44
N VAL A 40 -9.61 7.68 -9.86
CA VAL A 40 -8.79 6.99 -10.85
C VAL A 40 -7.50 6.50 -10.19
N VAL A 41 -7.09 5.28 -10.51
CA VAL A 41 -5.89 4.65 -9.94
C VAL A 41 -4.94 4.22 -11.05
N LEU A 42 -3.65 4.56 -10.91
CA LEU A 42 -2.57 4.14 -11.80
C LEU A 42 -1.57 3.30 -11.00
N THR A 43 -1.30 2.07 -11.44
CA THR A 43 -0.57 1.07 -10.64
C THR A 43 0.80 0.70 -11.18
N SER A 44 1.18 1.14 -12.38
CA SER A 44 2.47 0.79 -12.98
C SER A 44 2.83 1.68 -14.18
N GLY A 45 4.12 1.77 -14.47
CA GLY A 45 4.65 2.31 -15.73
C GLY A 45 4.89 3.82 -15.72
N THR A 46 5.55 4.27 -16.79
CA THR A 46 5.76 5.69 -17.11
C THR A 46 5.00 5.98 -18.40
N SER A 47 4.04 6.89 -18.35
CA SER A 47 3.12 7.14 -19.46
C SER A 47 2.42 8.49 -19.32
N THR A 48 1.33 8.67 -20.09
CA THR A 48 0.45 9.83 -20.03
C THR A 48 -0.97 9.43 -19.60
N TRP A 49 -1.63 10.30 -18.87
CA TRP A 49 -3.04 10.21 -18.51
C TRP A 49 -3.81 11.33 -19.18
N THR A 50 -4.88 11.02 -19.90
CA THR A 50 -5.73 12.01 -20.55
C THR A 50 -6.71 12.60 -19.54
N VAL A 51 -6.71 13.92 -19.42
CA VAL A 51 -7.58 14.66 -18.49
C VAL A 51 -9.05 14.53 -18.96
N PRO A 52 -9.96 14.00 -18.13
CA PRO A 52 -11.37 13.89 -18.47
C PRO A 52 -12.03 15.23 -18.79
N ALA A 53 -13.04 15.21 -19.66
CA ALA A 53 -13.80 16.39 -20.05
C ALA A 53 -14.43 17.13 -18.85
N ASN A 54 -14.84 16.36 -17.84
CA ASN A 54 -15.49 16.85 -16.62
C ASN A 54 -14.51 17.07 -15.45
N PHE A 55 -13.20 17.08 -15.69
CA PHE A 55 -12.20 17.32 -14.64
C PHE A 55 -12.33 18.75 -14.10
N SER A 56 -12.24 18.90 -12.78
CA SER A 56 -12.32 20.20 -12.11
C SER A 56 -11.11 20.45 -11.21
N SER A 57 -10.89 21.70 -10.81
CA SER A 57 -9.86 22.06 -9.82
C SER A 57 -10.21 21.58 -8.39
N THR A 58 -11.43 21.09 -8.16
CA THR A 58 -11.79 20.39 -6.92
C THR A 58 -11.29 18.96 -7.02
N ASN A 59 -9.99 18.79 -6.79
CA ASN A 59 -9.29 17.52 -6.92
C ASN A 59 -8.19 17.33 -5.87
N LYS A 60 -7.81 16.06 -5.69
CA LYS A 60 -6.67 15.61 -4.88
C LYS A 60 -5.93 14.53 -5.66
N VAL A 61 -4.61 14.66 -5.77
CA VAL A 61 -3.73 13.61 -6.30
C VAL A 61 -2.80 13.15 -5.20
N GLU A 62 -2.69 11.83 -5.06
CA GLU A 62 -1.95 11.15 -4.02
C GLU A 62 -0.98 10.15 -4.66
N VAL A 63 0.27 10.12 -4.18
CA VAL A 63 1.31 9.25 -4.72
C VAL A 63 2.04 8.50 -3.61
N ILE A 64 2.34 7.22 -3.86
CA ILE A 64 3.15 6.35 -3.00
C ILE A 64 4.36 5.86 -3.80
N GLY A 65 5.57 6.03 -3.27
CA GLY A 65 6.81 5.52 -3.88
C GLY A 65 6.93 4.00 -3.77
N GLY A 66 7.72 3.36 -4.64
CA GLY A 66 7.99 1.92 -4.55
C GLY A 66 8.81 1.55 -3.31
N GLY A 67 8.63 0.34 -2.77
CA GLY A 67 9.44 -0.17 -1.66
C GLY A 67 10.80 -0.71 -2.14
N GLY A 68 11.85 -0.58 -1.34
CA GLY A 68 13.19 -1.09 -1.63
C GLY A 68 13.33 -2.59 -1.42
N GLY A 69 14.30 -3.21 -2.10
CA GLY A 69 14.59 -4.64 -1.99
C GLY A 69 15.42 -5.02 -0.75
N SER A 70 15.38 -6.29 -0.36
CA SER A 70 16.19 -6.83 0.74
C SER A 70 17.51 -7.43 0.24
N LEU A 71 18.54 -7.39 1.10
CA LEU A 71 19.83 -7.99 0.80
C LEU A 71 19.74 -9.51 0.99
N GLN A 72 20.18 -10.23 -0.04
CA GLN A 72 20.44 -11.66 0.02
C GLN A 72 21.95 -11.89 -0.07
N THR A 73 22.55 -12.46 0.97
CA THR A 73 23.96 -12.84 0.91
C THR A 73 24.09 -14.27 0.39
N SER A 74 25.01 -14.51 -0.54
CA SER A 74 25.40 -15.87 -0.93
C SER A 74 25.80 -16.69 0.31
N THR A 75 25.44 -17.97 0.29
CA THR A 75 25.57 -18.95 1.37
C THR A 75 26.84 -18.76 2.20
N GLY A 76 26.70 -18.30 3.45
CA GLY A 76 27.80 -18.22 4.41
C GLY A 76 27.88 -16.90 5.18
N SER A 77 27.38 -15.79 4.63
CA SER A 77 27.34 -14.52 5.38
C SER A 77 26.17 -14.50 6.37
N ALA A 78 26.42 -13.98 7.57
CA ALA A 78 25.51 -14.10 8.71
C ALA A 78 24.35 -13.08 8.71
N THR A 79 24.34 -12.10 7.81
CA THR A 79 23.46 -10.93 7.89
C THR A 79 22.64 -10.70 6.61
N SER A 80 21.32 -10.70 6.74
CA SER A 80 20.38 -10.34 5.66
C SER A 80 19.53 -9.14 6.10
N TYR A 81 19.81 -7.98 5.53
CA TYR A 81 19.16 -6.72 5.87
C TYR A 81 17.90 -6.48 5.02
N ALA A 82 16.84 -5.92 5.60
CA ALA A 82 15.58 -5.69 4.90
C ALA A 82 15.51 -4.31 4.22
N GLY A 83 14.66 -4.19 3.21
CA GLY A 83 14.43 -2.94 2.47
C GLY A 83 13.57 -1.93 3.22
N GLY A 84 13.62 -0.66 2.81
CA GLY A 84 12.76 0.40 3.33
C GLY A 84 11.50 0.63 2.48
N GLY A 85 10.39 1.01 3.11
CA GLY A 85 9.14 1.36 2.41
C GLY A 85 9.21 2.72 1.71
N GLY A 86 8.35 2.93 0.72
CA GLY A 86 8.20 4.17 -0.02
C GLY A 86 7.52 5.28 0.78
N ALA A 87 7.82 6.52 0.41
CA ALA A 87 7.19 7.72 0.92
C ALA A 87 5.78 7.90 0.36
N TYR A 88 5.07 8.88 0.91
CA TYR A 88 3.78 9.37 0.43
C TYR A 88 3.87 10.87 0.18
N ALA A 89 3.19 11.35 -0.85
CA ALA A 89 2.96 12.77 -1.07
C ALA A 89 1.57 13.03 -1.67
N SER A 90 0.99 14.20 -1.40
CA SER A 90 -0.25 14.64 -2.05
C SER A 90 -0.34 16.14 -2.25
N SER A 91 -1.13 16.53 -3.25
CA SER A 91 -1.50 17.91 -3.53
C SER A 91 -2.95 18.00 -4.02
N THR A 92 -3.57 19.16 -3.84
CA THR A 92 -4.93 19.47 -4.30
C THR A 92 -4.91 20.64 -5.26
N GLY A 93 -6.00 20.88 -5.99
CA GLY A 93 -6.16 22.11 -6.76
C GLY A 93 -5.42 22.14 -8.08
N PHE A 94 -5.17 20.98 -8.70
CA PHE A 94 -4.54 20.93 -10.02
C PHE A 94 -5.45 21.59 -11.06
N VAL A 95 -4.91 22.55 -11.81
CA VAL A 95 -5.59 23.16 -12.95
C VAL A 95 -5.08 22.49 -14.22
N LEU A 96 -5.83 21.51 -14.71
CA LEU A 96 -5.48 20.72 -15.88
C LEU A 96 -6.47 20.99 -17.01
N THR A 97 -5.97 21.12 -18.24
CA THR A 97 -6.83 21.35 -19.41
C THR A 97 -7.53 20.03 -19.80
N PRO A 98 -8.87 19.98 -19.85
CA PRO A 98 -9.59 18.80 -20.33
C PRO A 98 -9.13 18.38 -21.73
N GLY A 99 -9.02 17.06 -21.95
CA GLY A 99 -8.51 16.47 -23.19
C GLY A 99 -6.99 16.52 -23.36
N SER A 100 -6.26 17.25 -22.52
CA SER A 100 -4.78 17.26 -22.55
C SER A 100 -4.19 15.99 -21.92
N SER A 101 -2.91 15.74 -22.19
CA SER A 101 -2.16 14.61 -21.62
C SER A 101 -1.26 15.08 -20.47
N VAL A 102 -1.33 14.39 -19.34
CA VAL A 102 -0.46 14.61 -18.17
C VAL A 102 0.51 13.46 -18.02
N ASN A 103 1.80 13.76 -17.99
CA ASN A 103 2.83 12.75 -17.75
C ASN A 103 2.76 12.24 -16.30
N TYR A 104 3.05 10.95 -16.12
CA TYR A 104 3.21 10.34 -14.81
C TYR A 104 4.25 9.22 -14.82
N SER A 105 4.73 8.83 -13.65
CA SER A 105 5.50 7.60 -13.47
C SER A 105 5.11 6.93 -12.16
N VAL A 106 4.80 5.64 -12.22
CA VAL A 106 4.62 4.78 -11.05
C VAL A 106 5.92 4.04 -10.77
N GLY A 107 6.50 4.27 -9.60
CA GLY A 107 7.77 3.67 -9.21
C GLY A 107 7.69 2.15 -9.12
N ALA A 108 8.64 1.45 -9.75
CA ALA A 108 8.74 0.00 -9.62
C ALA A 108 9.16 -0.43 -8.20
N ALA A 109 8.89 -1.69 -7.84
CA ALA A 109 9.44 -2.28 -6.63
C ALA A 109 10.95 -2.49 -6.77
N GLY A 110 11.68 -2.30 -5.67
CA GLY A 110 13.08 -2.71 -5.57
C GLY A 110 13.18 -4.24 -5.55
N THR A 111 14.17 -4.76 -6.27
CA THR A 111 14.49 -6.18 -6.35
C THR A 111 15.37 -6.60 -5.18
N SER A 112 15.06 -7.75 -4.58
CA SER A 112 15.93 -8.41 -3.59
C SER A 112 17.11 -9.11 -4.27
N GLY A 113 18.24 -9.20 -3.59
CA GLY A 113 19.43 -9.90 -4.11
C GLY A 113 20.73 -9.48 -3.43
N ALA A 114 21.86 -9.98 -3.95
CA ALA A 114 23.20 -9.57 -3.48
C ALA A 114 23.48 -8.07 -3.72
N SER A 115 22.78 -7.49 -4.69
CA SER A 115 22.74 -6.05 -4.95
C SER A 115 21.29 -5.63 -4.97
N ALA A 116 20.69 -5.50 -3.78
CA ALA A 116 19.31 -5.07 -3.66
C ALA A 116 19.14 -3.66 -4.22
N THR A 117 18.03 -3.41 -4.90
CA THR A 117 17.77 -2.11 -5.54
C THR A 117 16.76 -1.28 -4.75
N ALA A 118 16.85 0.04 -4.91
CA ALA A 118 15.84 0.95 -4.39
C ALA A 118 14.53 0.80 -5.17
N GLY A 119 13.41 1.09 -4.51
CA GLY A 119 12.14 1.30 -5.19
C GLY A 119 12.18 2.59 -6.02
N GLY A 120 11.41 2.61 -7.10
CA GLY A 120 11.28 3.80 -7.95
C GLY A 120 10.49 4.91 -7.26
N ASP A 121 10.81 6.15 -7.61
CA ASP A 121 9.99 7.31 -7.27
C ASP A 121 8.67 7.28 -8.05
N THR A 122 7.59 7.69 -7.41
CA THR A 122 6.27 7.83 -8.05
C THR A 122 5.91 9.30 -8.15
N TRP A 123 5.53 9.78 -9.34
CA TRP A 123 5.21 11.18 -9.57
C TRP A 123 4.09 11.39 -10.58
N PHE A 124 3.44 12.54 -10.46
CA PHE A 124 2.36 13.02 -11.34
C PHE A 124 2.66 14.44 -11.80
N VAL A 125 2.40 14.75 -13.08
CA VAL A 125 2.86 15.95 -13.81
C VAL A 125 4.37 16.00 -14.00
N SER A 126 5.14 16.04 -12.90
CA SER A 126 6.59 15.99 -12.91
C SER A 126 7.15 15.55 -11.55
N SER A 127 8.42 15.16 -11.52
CA SER A 127 9.16 14.88 -10.28
C SER A 127 9.39 16.10 -9.38
N THR A 128 9.00 17.31 -9.82
CA THR A 128 9.10 18.55 -9.02
C THR A 128 7.74 19.15 -8.68
N THR A 129 6.64 18.57 -9.17
CA THR A 129 5.27 19.02 -8.89
C THR A 129 4.64 18.18 -7.79
N LEU A 130 4.59 16.86 -7.99
CA LEU A 130 4.08 15.91 -7.01
C LEU A 130 4.84 14.60 -7.15
N MET A 131 5.60 14.23 -6.13
CA MET A 131 6.44 13.05 -6.14
C MET A 131 6.62 12.49 -4.73
N ALA A 132 6.45 11.18 -4.59
CA ALA A 132 6.89 10.42 -3.43
C ALA A 132 8.16 9.63 -3.75
N LYS A 133 9.14 9.72 -2.85
CA LYS A 133 10.38 8.95 -2.97
C LYS A 133 10.19 7.45 -2.73
N GLY A 134 10.85 6.65 -3.56
CA GLY A 134 10.99 5.22 -3.31
C GLY A 134 11.82 4.95 -2.05
N GLY A 135 11.59 3.79 -1.45
CA GLY A 135 12.40 3.29 -0.34
C GLY A 135 13.72 2.72 -0.84
N ASN A 136 14.77 2.86 -0.03
CA ASN A 136 16.09 2.36 -0.40
C ASN A 136 16.17 0.83 -0.22
N GLY A 137 16.90 0.19 -1.14
CA GLY A 137 17.31 -1.20 -0.98
C GLY A 137 18.33 -1.33 0.15
N ALA A 138 18.41 -2.52 0.73
CA ALA A 138 19.45 -2.81 1.72
C ALA A 138 20.83 -2.96 1.07
N THR A 139 21.88 -2.69 1.84
CA THR A 139 23.28 -2.86 1.42
C THR A 139 23.96 -3.91 2.28
N SER A 140 25.20 -4.28 1.94
CA SER A 140 26.01 -5.23 2.70
C SER A 140 26.28 -4.82 4.16
N SER A 141 26.11 -3.54 4.50
CA SER A 141 26.40 -2.98 5.81
C SER A 141 25.22 -2.29 6.49
N ALA A 142 24.10 -2.12 5.78
CA ALA A 142 22.96 -1.37 6.31
C ALA A 142 21.62 -1.88 5.79
N ARG A 143 20.61 -1.76 6.65
CA ARG A 143 19.20 -1.84 6.28
C ARG A 143 18.82 -0.75 5.27
N GLY A 144 17.82 -1.06 4.44
CA GLY A 144 17.19 -0.08 3.58
C GLY A 144 16.47 0.98 4.41
N THR A 145 16.75 2.25 4.12
CA THR A 145 16.01 3.36 4.72
C THR A 145 14.72 3.61 3.96
N GLY A 146 13.69 4.09 4.65
CA GLY A 146 12.43 4.48 4.01
C GLY A 146 12.60 5.68 3.08
N GLY A 147 11.69 5.82 2.13
CA GLY A 147 11.64 6.97 1.24
C GLY A 147 11.50 8.26 2.04
N ALA A 148 12.42 9.21 1.84
CA ALA A 148 12.48 10.44 2.63
C ALA A 148 11.47 11.49 2.15
N SER A 149 10.57 11.93 3.04
CA SER A 149 9.61 13.00 2.76
C SER A 149 10.28 14.35 2.45
N GLY A 150 11.44 14.61 3.04
CA GLY A 150 12.25 15.82 2.78
C GLY A 150 12.66 15.96 1.31
N SER A 151 12.82 14.83 0.62
CA SER A 151 13.17 14.79 -0.80
C SER A 151 11.96 14.60 -1.71
N SER A 152 10.75 14.51 -1.16
CA SER A 152 9.48 14.38 -1.88
C SER A 152 8.86 15.77 -2.16
N TYR A 153 7.97 15.84 -3.15
CA TYR A 153 7.28 17.07 -3.57
C TYR A 153 5.77 16.91 -3.40
N GLY A 154 5.12 17.94 -2.88
CA GLY A 154 3.71 17.93 -2.53
C GLY A 154 3.45 18.73 -1.26
N THR A 155 2.19 19.07 -1.02
CA THR A 155 1.76 19.85 0.15
C THR A 155 1.77 19.03 1.45
N THR A 156 1.38 17.75 1.36
CA THR A 156 1.45 16.79 2.47
C THR A 156 2.42 15.70 2.10
N LYS A 157 3.34 15.34 3.02
CA LYS A 157 4.41 14.37 2.78
C LYS A 157 4.70 13.55 4.02
N TYR A 158 4.88 12.25 3.83
CA TYR A 158 5.25 11.33 4.91
C TYR A 158 6.34 10.37 4.45
N SER A 159 7.28 10.07 5.35
CA SER A 159 8.38 9.15 5.05
C SER A 159 7.93 7.71 5.16
N GLY A 160 8.49 6.84 4.33
CA GLY A 160 8.34 5.40 4.50
C GLY A 160 9.11 4.87 5.72
N GLY A 161 8.79 3.64 6.12
CA GLY A 161 9.47 2.97 7.22
C GLY A 161 10.82 2.41 6.80
N ASN A 162 11.80 2.42 7.70
CA ASN A 162 13.06 1.69 7.48
C ASN A 162 12.82 0.17 7.57
N GLY A 163 13.66 -0.61 6.88
CA GLY A 163 13.76 -2.04 7.15
C GLY A 163 14.29 -2.34 8.56
N GLY A 164 14.36 -3.61 8.91
CA GLY A 164 14.99 -4.12 10.12
C GLY A 164 16.45 -4.52 9.87
N ASN A 165 17.27 -4.44 10.92
CA ASN A 165 18.60 -5.00 10.89
C ASN A 165 18.54 -6.53 10.87
N ALA A 166 19.55 -7.15 10.27
CA ALA A 166 19.77 -8.59 10.36
C ALA A 166 20.12 -9.03 11.80
N GLY A 167 19.80 -10.28 12.13
CA GLY A 167 20.38 -10.97 13.27
C GLY A 167 21.37 -12.05 12.81
N THR A 168 22.13 -12.64 13.73
CA THR A 168 23.04 -13.74 13.39
C THR A 168 22.24 -14.92 12.83
N GLY A 169 22.39 -15.17 11.53
CA GLY A 169 21.69 -16.25 10.87
C GLY A 169 20.18 -16.02 10.70
N SER A 170 19.72 -14.76 10.67
CA SER A 170 18.32 -14.38 10.45
C SER A 170 18.18 -13.05 9.71
N GLY A 171 16.98 -12.77 9.19
CA GLY A 171 16.65 -11.53 8.50
C GLY A 171 15.89 -10.51 9.35
N GLY A 172 16.06 -9.23 9.02
CA GLY A 172 15.18 -8.17 9.52
C GLY A 172 13.81 -8.16 8.82
N GLY A 173 12.82 -7.54 9.46
CA GLY A 173 11.51 -7.28 8.84
C GLY A 173 11.54 -6.07 7.89
N GLY A 174 10.72 -6.05 6.86
CA GLY A 174 10.60 -4.95 5.90
C GLY A 174 9.92 -3.71 6.50
N GLY A 175 10.25 -2.53 5.95
CA GLY A 175 9.60 -1.28 6.31
C GLY A 175 8.20 -1.14 5.67
N GLY A 176 7.25 -0.57 6.42
CA GLY A 176 5.93 -0.24 5.89
C GLY A 176 5.95 1.00 5.01
N ALA A 177 5.00 1.09 4.08
CA ALA A 177 4.80 2.27 3.25
C ALA A 177 4.15 3.41 4.05
N ALA A 178 4.47 4.65 3.67
CA ALA A 178 3.67 5.78 4.09
C ALA A 178 2.32 5.82 3.36
N GLY A 179 1.36 6.56 3.90
CA GLY A 179 0.05 6.76 3.29
C GLY A 179 -0.63 8.04 3.78
N PRO A 180 -1.91 8.26 3.42
CA PRO A 180 -2.60 9.52 3.71
C PRO A 180 -2.81 9.79 5.20
N ASN A 181 -2.69 8.78 6.06
CA ASN A 181 -2.84 8.91 7.51
C ASN A 181 -1.50 9.02 8.25
N GLY A 182 -0.35 8.90 7.57
CA GLY A 182 0.96 9.15 8.16
C GLY A 182 2.11 8.31 7.61
N ALA A 183 3.23 8.37 8.33
CA ALA A 183 4.47 7.69 7.97
C ALA A 183 4.34 6.16 8.03
N GLY A 184 5.15 5.48 7.23
CA GLY A 184 5.32 4.03 7.36
C GLY A 184 6.15 3.70 8.60
N ALA A 185 5.84 2.60 9.26
CA ALA A 185 6.57 2.18 10.45
C ALA A 185 7.77 1.28 10.10
N ALA A 186 8.78 1.29 10.98
CA ALA A 186 9.98 0.50 10.79
C ALA A 186 9.72 -1.00 10.99
N GLY A 187 10.46 -1.82 10.26
CA GLY A 187 10.57 -3.25 10.53
C GLY A 187 11.41 -3.53 11.79
N GLY A 188 11.13 -4.65 12.43
CA GLY A 188 11.84 -5.17 13.58
C GLY A 188 13.17 -5.83 13.20
N ASN A 189 14.13 -5.78 14.13
CA ASN A 189 15.42 -6.42 13.95
C ASN A 189 15.31 -7.94 14.12
N GLY A 190 16.13 -8.70 13.38
CA GLY A 190 16.36 -10.11 13.65
C GLY A 190 17.21 -10.33 14.91
N ALA A 191 17.18 -11.56 15.42
CA ALA A 191 18.00 -12.08 16.50
C ALA A 191 18.56 -13.46 16.10
N SER A 192 19.43 -14.05 16.91
CA SER A 192 20.05 -15.36 16.61
C SER A 192 18.99 -16.42 16.26
N GLY A 193 18.94 -16.82 14.99
CA GLY A 193 17.98 -17.82 14.47
C GLY A 193 16.52 -17.38 14.34
N ALA A 194 16.18 -16.12 14.65
CA ALA A 194 14.81 -15.61 14.61
C ALA A 194 14.71 -14.28 13.85
N GLY A 195 13.77 -14.18 12.92
CA GLY A 195 13.58 -13.00 12.09
C GLY A 195 12.71 -11.94 12.77
N GLY A 196 12.92 -10.67 12.42
CA GLY A 196 12.14 -9.55 12.95
C GLY A 196 10.77 -9.39 12.28
N GLY A 197 9.80 -8.77 12.96
CA GLY A 197 8.48 -8.49 12.38
C GLY A 197 8.50 -7.34 11.37
N GLY A 198 7.62 -7.35 10.37
CA GLY A 198 7.48 -6.26 9.40
C GLY A 198 6.81 -5.02 10.00
N GLY A 199 7.15 -3.84 9.51
CA GLY A 199 6.55 -2.57 9.93
C GLY A 199 5.18 -2.33 9.30
N ALA A 200 4.24 -1.77 10.06
CA ALA A 200 2.92 -1.43 9.52
C ALA A 200 2.96 -0.20 8.59
N ALA A 201 1.93 -0.08 7.76
CA ALA A 201 1.75 1.06 6.88
C ALA A 201 1.10 2.25 7.60
N ASN A 202 1.17 3.44 7.01
CA ASN A 202 0.15 4.48 7.16
C ASN A 202 -0.17 4.89 8.62
N SER A 203 0.87 5.18 9.40
CA SER A 203 0.82 5.48 10.84
C SER A 203 0.48 4.29 11.75
N GLY A 204 0.67 3.06 11.26
CA GLY A 204 0.64 1.87 12.08
C GLY A 204 1.86 1.73 12.99
N SER A 205 1.91 0.63 13.74
CA SER A 205 2.98 0.35 14.69
C SER A 205 4.22 -0.29 14.04
N ALA A 206 5.37 -0.15 14.69
CA ALA A 206 6.61 -0.81 14.28
C ALA A 206 6.52 -2.34 14.44
N GLY A 207 7.26 -3.06 13.61
CA GLY A 207 7.50 -4.48 13.84
C GLY A 207 8.35 -4.69 15.08
N SER A 208 8.02 -5.69 15.88
CA SER A 208 8.79 -6.08 17.05
C SER A 208 10.12 -6.71 16.64
N ALA A 209 11.17 -6.45 17.42
CA ALA A 209 12.41 -7.19 17.31
C ALA A 209 12.19 -8.67 17.69
N ALA A 210 12.96 -9.56 17.08
CA ALA A 210 13.00 -10.95 17.48
C ALA A 210 13.74 -11.12 18.81
N SER A 211 13.51 -12.27 19.46
CA SER A 211 14.28 -12.72 20.62
C SER A 211 14.77 -14.16 20.40
N SER A 212 15.59 -14.69 21.32
CA SER A 212 16.14 -16.04 21.17
C SER A 212 15.02 -17.08 21.02
N GLY A 213 14.95 -17.72 19.85
CA GLY A 213 13.94 -18.76 19.56
C GLY A 213 12.52 -18.25 19.30
N VAL A 214 12.30 -16.93 19.23
CA VAL A 214 10.98 -16.32 18.97
C VAL A 214 11.10 -15.21 17.94
N GLY A 215 10.41 -15.38 16.82
CA GLY A 215 10.31 -14.35 15.79
C GLY A 215 9.61 -13.09 16.30
N GLY A 216 9.94 -11.93 15.72
CA GLY A 216 9.26 -10.69 16.07
C GLY A 216 7.83 -10.65 15.54
N ALA A 217 6.87 -10.17 16.34
CA ALA A 217 5.54 -9.86 15.83
C ALA A 217 5.59 -8.69 14.84
N GLY A 218 4.82 -8.74 13.76
CA GLY A 218 4.67 -7.63 12.84
C GLY A 218 3.80 -6.52 13.41
N GLY A 219 3.99 -5.31 12.90
CA GLY A 219 3.26 -4.12 13.33
C GLY A 219 1.78 -4.22 13.01
N ALA A 220 0.94 -3.87 13.97
CA ALA A 220 -0.48 -3.65 13.78
C ALA A 220 -0.75 -2.40 12.93
N ASN A 221 -1.86 -2.40 12.19
CA ASN A 221 -2.30 -1.26 11.38
C ASN A 221 -2.62 -0.02 12.26
N ARG A 222 -3.01 1.10 11.64
CA ARG A 222 -3.35 2.34 12.35
C ARG A 222 -4.52 2.24 13.34
N LEU A 223 -5.33 1.18 13.24
CA LEU A 223 -6.44 0.89 14.16
C LEU A 223 -6.00 -0.03 15.32
N GLY A 224 -4.71 -0.38 15.39
CA GLY A 224 -4.15 -1.25 16.42
C GLY A 224 -4.45 -2.73 16.22
N THR A 225 -4.90 -3.15 15.04
CA THR A 225 -5.29 -4.54 14.78
C THR A 225 -4.45 -5.22 13.71
N GLY A 226 -4.52 -6.55 13.74
CA GLY A 226 -3.97 -7.45 12.73
C GLY A 226 -2.50 -7.18 12.50
N GLY A 227 -1.64 -7.38 13.49
CA GLY A 227 -0.20 -7.54 13.28
C GLY A 227 0.15 -9.03 13.33
N GLY A 228 1.04 -9.50 12.46
CA GLY A 228 1.35 -10.92 12.35
C GLY A 228 2.07 -11.42 13.60
N SER A 229 1.62 -12.51 14.21
CA SER A 229 2.33 -13.13 15.32
C SER A 229 3.75 -13.59 14.92
N GLY A 230 4.72 -13.43 15.81
CA GLY A 230 6.04 -14.02 15.62
C GLY A 230 5.99 -15.55 15.73
N GLY A 231 6.88 -16.25 15.02
CA GLY A 231 7.01 -17.69 15.21
C GLY A 231 7.51 -18.04 16.62
N THR A 232 7.07 -19.16 17.18
CA THR A 232 7.64 -19.77 18.42
C THR A 232 8.08 -21.22 18.18
N GLY A 233 9.24 -21.63 18.72
CA GLY A 233 9.67 -23.04 18.77
C GLY A 233 10.51 -23.56 17.58
N ALA A 234 10.52 -24.89 17.38
CA ALA A 234 11.32 -25.58 16.35
C ALA A 234 10.59 -25.74 15.00
N SER A 235 9.30 -25.43 14.94
CA SER A 235 8.48 -25.50 13.71
C SER A 235 7.41 -24.41 13.78
N CYS A 236 7.81 -23.19 13.42
CA CYS A 236 6.99 -22.01 13.59
C CYS A 236 6.39 -21.56 12.25
N THR A 237 5.06 -21.40 12.21
CA THR A 237 4.37 -20.62 11.18
C THR A 237 4.29 -19.17 11.63
N ALA A 238 4.80 -18.25 10.80
CA ALA A 238 4.67 -16.82 11.05
C ALA A 238 3.19 -16.39 10.90
N GLY A 239 2.75 -15.41 11.70
CA GLY A 239 1.36 -14.97 11.74
C GLY A 239 0.94 -14.10 10.55
N THR A 240 -0.37 -13.97 10.33
CA THR A 240 -0.98 -13.24 9.21
C THR A 240 -1.68 -11.96 9.67
N GLY A 241 -1.72 -10.93 8.81
CA GLY A 241 -2.39 -9.65 9.06
C GLY A 241 -1.41 -8.53 9.46
N GLY A 242 -1.54 -7.34 8.85
CA GLY A 242 -0.66 -6.18 9.06
C GLY A 242 0.78 -6.47 8.66
N GLY A 243 1.76 -5.91 9.38
CA GLY A 243 3.16 -6.28 9.18
C GLY A 243 3.34 -7.79 9.35
N GLY A 244 4.17 -8.41 8.51
CA GLY A 244 4.39 -9.85 8.56
C GLY A 244 5.14 -10.28 9.82
N GLY A 245 4.70 -11.36 10.47
CA GLY A 245 5.46 -11.95 11.58
C GLY A 245 6.81 -12.51 11.14
N GLY A 246 7.83 -12.38 11.99
CA GLY A 246 9.14 -12.99 11.77
C GLY A 246 9.14 -14.49 12.03
N GLY A 247 9.92 -15.24 11.27
CA GLY A 247 10.06 -16.69 11.44
C GLY A 247 11.07 -17.07 12.53
N CYS A 248 10.90 -18.23 13.16
CA CYS A 248 11.98 -18.94 13.86
C CYS A 248 12.21 -20.26 13.13
N ASN A 249 13.45 -20.58 12.78
CA ASN A 249 13.74 -21.78 11.98
C ASN A 249 12.88 -21.93 10.69
N GLY A 250 12.36 -20.82 10.16
CA GLY A 250 11.31 -20.82 9.14
C GLY A 250 11.15 -19.45 8.48
N ALA A 251 10.36 -19.39 7.39
CA ALA A 251 10.15 -18.17 6.63
C ALA A 251 9.40 -17.08 7.41
N GLY A 252 9.66 -15.82 7.07
CA GLY A 252 8.84 -14.71 7.54
C GLY A 252 7.51 -14.65 6.80
N SER A 253 6.48 -14.11 7.45
CA SER A 253 5.16 -13.94 6.85
C SER A 253 5.07 -12.72 5.94
N ALA A 254 4.12 -12.77 5.00
CA ALA A 254 3.81 -11.60 4.18
C ALA A 254 3.19 -10.47 5.00
N GLY A 255 3.46 -9.23 4.58
CA GLY A 255 2.71 -8.06 5.02
C GLY A 255 1.32 -8.00 4.39
N SER A 256 0.48 -7.10 4.90
CA SER A 256 -0.88 -6.84 4.42
C SER A 256 -1.03 -5.46 3.78
N GLN A 257 -2.15 -5.24 3.11
CA GLN A 257 -2.56 -3.92 2.60
C GLN A 257 -3.55 -3.28 3.58
N GLU A 258 -3.38 -1.99 3.87
CA GLU A 258 -4.48 -1.21 4.41
C GLU A 258 -5.36 -0.71 3.27
N THR A 259 -6.66 -1.03 3.28
CA THR A 259 -7.61 -0.49 2.30
C THR A 259 -7.90 0.97 2.60
N VAL A 260 -7.56 1.85 1.66
CA VAL A 260 -7.80 3.30 1.74
C VAL A 260 -8.72 3.75 0.61
N TRP A 261 -8.54 3.21 -0.60
CA TRP A 261 -9.37 3.51 -1.74
C TRP A 261 -10.01 2.23 -2.29
N THR A 262 -11.26 2.33 -2.72
CA THR A 262 -11.96 1.24 -3.41
C THR A 262 -12.50 1.76 -4.73
N VAL A 263 -12.05 1.17 -5.84
CA VAL A 263 -12.48 1.55 -7.19
C VAL A 263 -12.99 0.31 -7.91
N SER A 264 -14.25 0.32 -8.33
CA SER A 264 -14.90 -0.81 -9.01
C SER A 264 -14.76 -2.14 -8.25
N GLY A 265 -14.83 -2.10 -6.92
CA GLY A 265 -14.70 -3.27 -6.03
C GLY A 265 -13.26 -3.73 -5.76
N VAL A 266 -12.25 -3.06 -6.32
CA VAL A 266 -10.83 -3.35 -6.05
C VAL A 266 -10.31 -2.42 -4.96
N ASN A 267 -9.64 -3.00 -3.97
CA ASN A 267 -9.06 -2.27 -2.85
C ASN A 267 -7.60 -1.88 -3.13
N TYR A 268 -7.29 -0.63 -2.83
CA TYR A 268 -5.97 -0.05 -2.97
C TYR A 268 -5.56 0.62 -1.67
N GLY A 269 -4.26 0.61 -1.42
CA GLY A 269 -3.70 1.34 -0.30
C GLY A 269 -2.27 0.95 0.04
N PRO A 270 -1.67 1.70 0.97
CA PRO A 270 -0.31 1.49 1.39
C PRO A 270 -0.14 0.11 2.02
N GLY A 271 1.01 -0.49 1.76
CA GLY A 271 1.37 -1.81 2.22
C GLY A 271 2.17 -1.79 3.52
N SER A 272 2.05 -2.86 4.29
CA SER A 272 2.94 -3.15 5.41
C SER A 272 4.06 -4.10 4.98
N GLY A 273 5.19 -4.02 5.69
CA GLY A 273 6.38 -4.79 5.36
C GLY A 273 6.24 -6.27 5.71
N GLY A 274 7.01 -7.11 5.01
CA GLY A 274 7.09 -8.55 5.31
C GLY A 274 7.97 -8.86 6.53
N GLY A 275 7.74 -9.99 7.19
CA GLY A 275 8.58 -10.45 8.29
C GLY A 275 9.91 -11.02 7.81
N GLY A 276 10.94 -11.00 8.66
CA GLY A 276 12.23 -11.63 8.38
C GLY A 276 12.20 -13.15 8.56
N GLY A 277 13.02 -13.87 7.80
CA GLY A 277 13.24 -15.31 7.97
C GLY A 277 14.13 -15.64 9.16
N GLY A 278 13.87 -16.77 9.84
CA GLY A 278 14.70 -17.32 10.93
C GLY A 278 15.57 -18.52 10.50
N SER A 279 16.81 -18.59 10.99
CA SER A 279 17.78 -19.68 10.76
C SER A 279 18.21 -19.90 9.29
N SER A 280 19.05 -20.92 9.06
CA SER A 280 19.92 -21.09 7.89
C SER A 280 19.29 -21.25 6.51
N SER A 281 17.99 -21.48 6.42
CA SER A 281 17.34 -21.92 5.19
C SER A 281 16.04 -21.16 4.86
N SER A 282 15.73 -20.07 5.56
CA SER A 282 14.45 -19.38 5.44
C SER A 282 14.47 -18.16 4.53
N ALA A 283 13.32 -17.96 3.87
CA ALA A 283 13.04 -16.78 3.07
C ALA A 283 12.43 -15.66 3.91
N GLY A 284 12.65 -14.42 3.49
CA GLY A 284 11.90 -13.27 3.99
C GLY A 284 10.47 -13.24 3.45
N GLY A 285 9.57 -12.63 4.21
CA GLY A 285 8.18 -12.44 3.81
C GLY A 285 8.03 -11.36 2.74
N ASN A 286 7.06 -11.55 1.86
CA ASN A 286 6.69 -10.55 0.86
C ASN A 286 6.10 -9.30 1.52
N ALA A 287 6.23 -8.16 0.86
CA ALA A 287 5.53 -6.94 1.26
C ALA A 287 4.04 -7.03 0.87
N GLY A 288 3.19 -6.30 1.60
CA GLY A 288 1.78 -6.13 1.24
C GLY A 288 1.55 -4.90 0.36
N GLY A 289 0.34 -4.75 -0.18
CA GLY A 289 -0.17 -3.50 -0.76
C GLY A 289 0.80 -2.77 -1.71
N TYR A 290 0.82 -1.43 -1.63
CA TYR A 290 1.70 -0.57 -2.43
C TYR A 290 2.79 0.10 -1.58
N GLY A 291 3.99 0.22 -2.14
CA GLY A 291 5.14 0.91 -1.56
C GLY A 291 5.84 0.22 -0.40
N ALA A 292 5.40 -0.97 0.01
CA ALA A 292 6.02 -1.66 1.14
C ALA A 292 7.29 -2.42 0.73
N ALA A 293 8.19 -2.62 1.69
CA ALA A 293 9.39 -3.43 1.50
C ALA A 293 9.24 -4.83 2.07
N CYS A 294 9.92 -5.78 1.44
CA CYS A 294 9.99 -7.16 1.90
C CYS A 294 10.87 -7.33 3.13
N GLY A 295 10.62 -8.41 3.87
CA GLY A 295 11.55 -8.92 4.86
C GLY A 295 12.74 -9.60 4.20
N ALA A 296 13.83 -9.71 4.95
CA ALA A 296 15.04 -10.39 4.49
C ALA A 296 15.05 -11.86 4.94
N GLY A 297 15.78 -12.70 4.22
CA GLY A 297 16.02 -14.10 4.56
C GLY A 297 17.35 -14.58 4.01
N ARG A 298 17.85 -15.70 4.54
CA ARG A 298 19.18 -16.23 4.17
C ARG A 298 19.19 -16.91 2.80
N THR A 299 18.07 -17.54 2.41
CA THR A 299 17.95 -18.24 1.13
C THR A 299 17.31 -17.40 0.04
N ALA A 300 16.41 -16.50 0.42
CA ALA A 300 15.79 -15.53 -0.48
C ALA A 300 15.23 -14.34 0.31
N GLY A 301 15.29 -13.17 -0.29
CA GLY A 301 14.45 -12.04 0.13
C GLY A 301 13.01 -12.23 -0.34
N GLY A 302 12.06 -11.58 0.32
CA GLY A 302 10.70 -11.47 -0.24
C GLY A 302 10.64 -10.51 -1.43
N ASN A 303 9.46 -10.39 -2.03
CA ASN A 303 9.15 -9.39 -3.05
C ASN A 303 8.64 -8.10 -2.42
N SER A 304 9.20 -6.96 -2.81
CA SER A 304 8.71 -5.62 -2.45
C SER A 304 7.58 -5.17 -3.39
N SER A 305 6.88 -4.11 -3.01
CA SER A 305 5.73 -3.59 -3.76
C SER A 305 6.04 -2.31 -4.52
N GLY A 306 5.44 -2.17 -5.71
CA GLY A 306 5.51 -0.95 -6.52
C GLY A 306 4.71 0.20 -5.92
N GLY A 307 4.85 1.38 -6.53
CA GLY A 307 4.13 2.59 -6.13
C GLY A 307 2.67 2.62 -6.59
N LEU A 308 2.02 3.75 -6.30
CA LEU A 308 0.60 3.98 -6.62
C LEU A 308 0.36 5.46 -6.89
N ILE A 309 -0.49 5.79 -7.86
CA ILE A 309 -1.07 7.13 -8.04
C ILE A 309 -2.58 7.01 -7.91
N VAL A 310 -3.19 7.89 -7.12
CA VAL A 310 -4.63 8.03 -6.99
C VAL A 310 -5.03 9.47 -7.31
N ILE A 311 -6.00 9.63 -8.19
CA ILE A 311 -6.55 10.92 -8.61
C ILE A 311 -8.02 10.92 -8.20
N THR A 312 -8.40 11.82 -7.31
CA THR A 312 -9.79 12.03 -6.88
C THR A 312 -10.25 13.40 -7.32
N TYR A 313 -11.42 13.52 -7.96
CA TYR A 313 -11.96 14.83 -8.34
C TYR A 313 -13.50 14.86 -8.34
N THR A 314 -14.06 16.02 -8.05
CA THR A 314 -15.50 16.25 -8.20
C THR A 314 -15.77 16.71 -9.65
N PRO A 315 -16.63 16.02 -10.42
CA PRO A 315 -16.96 16.43 -11.78
C PRO A 315 -17.53 17.86 -11.86
N ALA A 316 -17.06 18.64 -12.83
CA ALA A 316 -17.73 19.89 -13.24
C ALA A 316 -18.54 19.62 -14.51
N PHE A 317 -19.80 20.08 -14.50
CA PHE A 317 -20.74 19.99 -15.63
C PHE A 317 -21.05 21.38 -16.16
#